data_AF-A0A536HEB3-F1
#
_entry.id   AF-A0A536HEB3-F1
#
_cell.length_a   1.000
_cell.length_b   1.000
_cell.length_c   1.000
_cell.angle_alpha   90.00
_cell.angle_beta   90.00
_cell.angle_gamma   90.00
#
_symmetry.space_group_name_H-M   'P 1'
#
loop_
_entity.id
_entity.type
_entity.pdbx_description
1 polymer ?
#
loop_
_entity_poly.entity_id
_entity_poly.type
_entity_poly.pdbx_seq_one_letter_code
_entity_poly.pdbx_strand_id
1 'polypeptide(L)'
;MGSPRCLVCARVTGNYACSPGRFSAWRSAGLSCHSCSEPSRLKLRFPGSGRVQKSEGMKKNNWLRFWPHFLLWSHVIGVVGFYLVIWLRTAPNKEDRVKNLPPRSEHPPQPVKGPLVSIIVPARNEEDNIRRCVESLLEQDYDNYEVIVVDDGSTDETPAILDELARSHPHRDRLYILRLRDDLPEGWAGKPHAIQKGTQEARGKWLLFTDADTYHAPNALRSSLAQAIEEKADLFTIGSTHSGIKF
;
A
#
# COMPACT_ATOMS: atom_id res chain seq x y z
N MET A 1 -3.37 36.94 -19.46
CA MET A 1 -4.60 36.68 -18.68
C MET A 1 -5.51 35.81 -19.51
N GLY A 2 -6.00 34.73 -18.90
CA GLY A 2 -6.45 33.50 -19.56
C GLY A 2 -7.58 33.64 -20.58
N SER A 3 -7.39 32.95 -21.71
CA SER A 3 -8.42 32.33 -22.55
C SER A 3 -9.35 31.42 -21.71
N PRO A 4 -10.65 31.25 -22.03
CA PRO A 4 -11.08 30.58 -23.28
C PRO A 4 -12.38 31.18 -23.90
N ARG A 5 -12.53 31.25 -25.22
CA ARG A 5 -13.17 30.27 -26.15
C ARG A 5 -14.22 29.30 -25.58
N CYS A 6 -15.41 29.44 -26.17
CA CYS A 6 -16.44 28.43 -26.47
C CYS A 6 -17.17 27.72 -25.32
N LEU A 7 -18.49 27.89 -25.28
CA LEU A 7 -19.39 26.74 -25.19
C LEU A 7 -20.53 26.87 -26.22
N VAL A 8 -20.63 25.82 -27.02
CA VAL A 8 -21.67 25.55 -28.01
C VAL A 8 -22.85 24.89 -27.30
N CYS A 9 -24.05 25.26 -27.78
CA CYS A 9 -25.33 24.52 -27.87
C CYS A 9 -25.82 23.63 -26.72
N ALA A 10 -27.13 23.77 -26.43
CA ALA A 10 -28.14 22.76 -26.78
C ALA A 10 -29.21 22.60 -25.68
N ARG A 11 -30.44 22.51 -26.15
CA ARG A 11 -31.69 22.36 -25.39
C ARG A 11 -31.91 20.90 -25.04
N VAL A 12 -32.09 20.53 -23.76
CA VAL A 12 -32.92 19.37 -23.37
C VAL A 12 -33.55 19.60 -21.98
N THR A 13 -34.88 19.51 -21.94
CA THR A 13 -35.79 19.30 -20.78
C THR A 13 -35.70 20.24 -19.57
N GLY A 14 -36.58 21.25 -19.60
CA GLY A 14 -37.51 21.50 -18.50
C GLY A 14 -36.92 21.89 -17.16
N ASN A 15 -36.27 23.04 -17.07
CA ASN A 15 -36.55 24.03 -16.03
C ASN A 15 -35.81 25.34 -16.34
N TYR A 16 -36.57 26.44 -16.30
CA TYR A 16 -36.09 27.78 -16.59
C TYR A 16 -35.39 28.35 -15.35
N ALA A 17 -34.12 28.72 -15.50
CA ALA A 17 -33.44 29.59 -14.55
C ALA A 17 -32.72 30.69 -15.35
N CYS A 18 -33.29 31.90 -15.33
CA CYS A 18 -32.71 33.10 -15.92
C CYS A 18 -32.29 34.06 -14.82
N SER A 19 -31.00 34.41 -14.82
CA SER A 19 -30.44 35.68 -14.35
C SER A 19 -29.02 35.75 -14.95
N PRO A 20 -28.62 36.83 -15.65
CA PRO A 20 -28.27 38.09 -14.97
C PRO A 20 -28.59 39.37 -15.78
N GLY A 21 -28.44 40.50 -15.09
CA GLY A 21 -28.70 41.83 -15.62
C GLY A 21 -27.68 42.40 -16.61
N ARG A 22 -28.01 43.66 -16.94
CA ARG A 22 -27.32 44.71 -17.72
C ARG A 22 -27.24 44.56 -19.25
N PHE A 23 -28.40 44.81 -19.86
CA PHE A 23 -28.66 45.75 -20.96
C PHE A 23 -27.45 46.44 -21.62
N SER A 24 -27.14 46.07 -22.87
CA SER A 24 -26.67 47.02 -23.91
C SER A 24 -26.64 46.38 -25.30
N ALA A 25 -27.77 45.87 -25.79
CA ALA A 25 -28.00 45.65 -27.25
C ALA A 25 -29.48 45.29 -27.51
N TRP A 26 -30.40 46.21 -27.20
CA TRP A 26 -31.82 46.10 -27.58
C TRP A 26 -32.20 47.31 -28.43
N ARG A 27 -31.86 47.27 -29.72
CA ARG A 27 -32.47 48.09 -30.79
C ARG A 27 -32.35 47.33 -32.12
N SER A 28 -33.30 46.43 -32.40
CA SER A 28 -33.77 46.07 -33.75
C SER A 28 -34.61 44.78 -33.77
N ALA A 29 -35.56 44.61 -32.84
CA ALA A 29 -36.40 43.39 -32.82
C ALA A 29 -37.88 43.63 -32.47
N GLY A 30 -38.41 44.84 -32.71
CA GLY A 30 -39.85 45.06 -32.95
C GLY A 30 -40.85 44.31 -32.05
N LEU A 31 -40.62 44.25 -30.74
CA LEU A 31 -41.49 43.54 -29.80
C LEU A 31 -41.93 44.48 -28.67
N SER A 32 -43.24 44.70 -28.63
CA SER A 32 -43.97 45.60 -27.75
C SER A 32 -44.05 45.09 -26.31
N CYS A 33 -43.73 45.97 -25.36
CA CYS A 33 -44.03 45.82 -23.94
C CYS A 33 -45.55 45.82 -23.72
N HIS A 34 -46.09 44.82 -23.01
CA HIS A 34 -47.38 44.97 -22.34
C HIS A 34 -47.20 44.97 -20.82
N SER A 35 -47.76 46.04 -20.25
CA SER A 35 -47.67 46.51 -18.87
C SER A 35 -48.21 45.52 -17.85
N CYS A 36 -47.51 45.42 -16.72
CA CYS A 36 -48.09 45.01 -15.45
C CYS A 36 -49.21 45.96 -15.04
N SER A 37 -50.33 45.41 -14.58
CA SER A 37 -51.31 46.10 -13.74
C SER A 37 -51.92 45.12 -12.74
N GLU A 38 -51.50 45.22 -11.48
CA GLU A 38 -52.25 44.82 -10.28
C GLU A 38 -53.37 45.86 -10.00
N PRO A 39 -54.15 45.76 -8.91
CA PRO A 39 -54.87 44.63 -8.32
C PRO A 39 -56.35 45.02 -8.08
N SER A 40 -57.23 44.08 -7.69
CA SER A 40 -58.20 44.28 -6.58
C SER A 40 -59.30 43.21 -6.51
N ARG A 41 -59.64 42.91 -5.25
CA ARG A 41 -60.67 42.00 -4.76
C ARG A 41 -62.07 42.39 -5.23
N LEU A 42 -62.93 41.39 -5.47
CA LEU A 42 -64.34 41.49 -5.11
C LEU A 42 -64.88 40.12 -4.68
N LYS A 43 -65.11 40.01 -3.37
CA LYS A 43 -65.94 38.97 -2.74
C LYS A 43 -67.38 39.21 -3.15
N LEU A 44 -68.05 38.20 -3.69
CA LEU A 44 -69.51 38.08 -3.62
C LEU A 44 -69.85 36.84 -2.79
N ARG A 45 -70.71 37.07 -1.81
CA ARG A 45 -71.12 36.19 -0.71
C ARG A 45 -72.58 35.88 -0.95
N PHE A 46 -73.00 34.62 -0.92
CA PHE A 46 -74.30 34.25 -0.36
C PHE A 46 -74.24 32.85 0.28
N PRO A 47 -74.73 32.69 1.53
CA PRO A 47 -74.82 31.42 2.24
C PRO A 47 -76.19 30.76 1.99
N GLY A 48 -76.27 29.44 2.09
CA GLY A 48 -77.57 28.79 2.24
C GLY A 48 -77.61 27.31 1.91
N SER A 49 -77.71 26.51 2.97
CA SER A 49 -78.20 25.13 3.03
C SER A 49 -77.44 24.02 2.28
N GLY A 50 -76.73 23.21 3.08
CA GLY A 50 -76.28 21.87 2.70
C GLY A 50 -77.46 20.97 2.31
N ARG A 51 -77.22 19.86 1.62
CA ARG A 51 -76.59 18.68 2.21
C ARG A 51 -76.43 17.63 1.10
N VAL A 52 -75.20 17.26 0.71
CA VAL A 52 -74.84 15.89 0.28
C VAL A 52 -73.35 15.72 0.58
N GLN A 53 -73.03 14.73 1.43
CA GLN A 53 -71.66 14.38 1.78
C GLN A 53 -70.89 13.92 0.52
N LYS A 54 -69.77 14.58 0.25
CA LYS A 54 -68.84 14.23 -0.81
C LYS A 54 -68.06 12.99 -0.37
N SER A 55 -68.10 11.94 -1.17
CA SER A 55 -67.36 10.70 -0.95
C SER A 55 -65.89 10.99 -0.65
N GLU A 56 -65.39 10.43 0.45
CA GLU A 56 -63.97 10.52 0.80
C GLU A 56 -63.15 9.81 -0.28
N GLY A 57 -62.43 10.61 -1.05
CA GLY A 57 -61.48 10.15 -2.04
C GLY A 57 -60.40 9.29 -1.39
N MET A 58 -60.23 8.09 -1.93
CA MET A 58 -59.13 7.16 -1.72
C MET A 58 -57.79 7.92 -1.60
N LYS A 59 -57.20 7.95 -0.40
CA LYS A 59 -55.85 8.50 -0.17
C LYS A 59 -54.87 7.73 -1.06
N LYS A 60 -54.34 8.37 -2.11
CA LYS A 60 -53.26 7.81 -2.92
C LYS A 60 -52.02 7.70 -2.03
N ASN A 61 -51.71 6.49 -1.60
CA ASN A 61 -50.53 6.20 -0.80
C ASN A 61 -49.28 6.54 -1.62
N ASN A 62 -48.58 7.62 -1.27
CA ASN A 62 -47.46 8.15 -2.03
C ASN A 62 -46.15 7.38 -1.73
N TRP A 63 -46.22 6.05 -1.78
CA TRP A 63 -45.10 5.13 -1.51
C TRP A 63 -43.95 5.30 -2.50
N LEU A 64 -44.24 5.78 -3.72
CA LEU A 64 -43.21 6.08 -4.73
C LEU A 64 -42.19 7.15 -4.29
N ARG A 65 -42.51 7.98 -3.29
CA ARG A 65 -41.56 8.97 -2.74
C ARG A 65 -40.40 8.30 -1.99
N PHE A 66 -40.61 7.12 -1.42
CA PHE A 66 -39.61 6.40 -0.64
C PHE A 66 -38.79 5.40 -1.48
N TRP A 67 -39.21 5.15 -2.73
CA TRP A 67 -38.57 4.20 -3.64
C TRP A 67 -37.08 4.49 -3.92
N PRO A 68 -36.63 5.74 -4.12
CA PRO A 68 -35.21 6.02 -4.33
C PRO A 68 -34.36 5.69 -3.09
N HIS A 69 -34.89 5.91 -1.89
CA HIS A 69 -34.21 5.54 -0.65
C HIS A 69 -34.11 4.02 -0.51
N PHE A 70 -35.15 3.27 -0.89
CA PHE A 70 -35.12 1.81 -0.85
C PHE A 70 -34.06 1.22 -1.79
N LEU A 71 -33.93 1.77 -3.00
CA LEU A 71 -32.88 1.37 -3.95
C LEU A 71 -31.47 1.75 -3.48
N LEU A 72 -31.33 2.92 -2.87
CA LEU A 72 -30.06 3.34 -2.28
C LEU A 72 -29.64 2.41 -1.14
N TRP A 73 -30.56 2.12 -0.21
CA TRP A 73 -30.28 1.26 0.93
C TRP A 73 -30.03 -0.20 0.51
N SER A 74 -30.72 -0.71 -0.52
CA SER A 74 -30.44 -2.07 -1.02
C SER A 74 -29.05 -2.18 -1.63
N HIS A 75 -28.56 -1.15 -2.33
CA HIS A 75 -27.18 -1.10 -2.83
C HIS A 75 -26.15 -0.97 -1.71
N VAL A 76 -26.39 -0.12 -0.70
CA VAL A 76 -25.49 0.00 0.46
C VAL A 76 -25.36 -1.33 1.19
N ILE A 77 -26.48 -2.01 1.47
CA ILE A 77 -26.48 -3.32 2.13
C ILE A 77 -25.76 -4.36 1.27
N GLY A 78 -25.98 -4.35 -0.05
CA GLY A 78 -25.31 -5.25 -0.98
C GLY A 78 -23.79 -5.05 -1.02
N VAL A 79 -23.33 -3.81 -1.10
CA VAL A 79 -21.89 -3.47 -1.14
C VAL A 79 -21.23 -3.78 0.20
N VAL A 80 -21.83 -3.38 1.33
CA VAL A 80 -21.31 -3.68 2.66
C VAL A 80 -21.28 -5.19 2.89
N GLY A 81 -22.34 -5.91 2.54
CA GLY A 81 -22.39 -7.37 2.63
C GLY A 81 -21.33 -8.05 1.76
N PHE A 82 -21.11 -7.57 0.53
CA PHE A 82 -20.07 -8.07 -0.36
C PHE A 82 -18.67 -7.91 0.24
N TYR A 83 -18.35 -6.71 0.75
CA TYR A 83 -17.07 -6.48 1.42
C TYR A 83 -16.95 -7.22 2.75
N LEU A 84 -18.05 -7.43 3.49
CA LEU A 84 -18.08 -8.23 4.71
C LEU A 84 -17.80 -9.72 4.39
N VAL A 85 -18.36 -10.26 3.32
CA VAL A 85 -18.10 -11.64 2.89
C VAL A 85 -16.67 -11.79 2.40
N ILE A 86 -16.15 -10.82 1.63
CA ILE A 86 -14.73 -10.79 1.26
C ILE A 86 -13.89 -10.77 2.54
N TRP A 87 -14.16 -9.84 3.45
CA TRP A 87 -13.43 -9.74 4.71
C TRP A 87 -13.54 -11.03 5.53
N LEU A 88 -14.69 -11.67 5.67
CA LEU A 88 -14.81 -12.94 6.39
C LEU A 88 -14.05 -14.10 5.72
N ARG A 89 -13.84 -14.04 4.39
CA ARG A 89 -13.04 -15.03 3.65
C ARG A 89 -11.55 -14.71 3.58
N THR A 90 -11.18 -13.44 3.56
CA THR A 90 -9.81 -12.99 3.33
C THR A 90 -9.18 -12.33 4.54
N ALA A 91 -9.94 -12.06 5.61
CA ALA A 91 -9.40 -11.54 6.85
C ALA A 91 -8.41 -12.58 7.36
N PRO A 92 -7.13 -12.21 7.48
CA PRO A 92 -6.12 -13.13 7.95
C PRO A 92 -6.44 -13.44 9.41
N ASN A 93 -6.91 -14.65 9.67
CA ASN A 93 -7.14 -15.14 11.01
C ASN A 93 -5.79 -15.13 11.73
N LYS A 94 -5.63 -14.28 12.75
CA LYS A 94 -4.33 -14.10 13.42
C LYS A 94 -3.83 -15.40 14.05
N GLU A 95 -4.75 -16.28 14.44
CA GLU A 95 -4.43 -17.60 14.99
C GLU A 95 -3.98 -18.64 13.96
N ASP A 96 -4.48 -18.60 12.73
CA ASP A 96 -4.09 -19.56 11.69
C ASP A 96 -2.62 -19.36 11.27
N ARG A 97 -2.08 -18.15 11.45
CA ARG A 97 -0.68 -17.85 11.15
C ARG A 97 0.30 -18.45 12.16
N VAL A 98 -0.13 -18.65 13.41
CA VAL A 98 0.72 -19.22 14.47
C VAL A 98 0.51 -20.74 14.56
N LYS A 99 -0.71 -21.22 14.33
CA LYS A 99 -1.05 -22.66 14.40
C LYS A 99 -0.56 -23.47 13.19
N ASN A 100 -0.39 -22.84 12.02
CA ASN A 100 0.10 -23.51 10.80
C ASN A 100 1.59 -23.29 10.53
N LEU A 101 2.34 -22.66 11.45
CA LEU A 101 3.79 -22.80 11.39
C LEU A 101 4.08 -24.28 11.67
N PRO A 102 4.87 -24.96 10.82
CA PRO A 102 5.29 -26.31 11.14
C PRO A 102 5.87 -26.28 12.56
N PRO A 103 5.52 -27.24 13.43
CA PRO A 103 6.14 -27.33 14.73
C PRO A 103 7.65 -27.28 14.52
N ARG A 104 8.35 -26.47 15.34
CA ARG A 104 9.82 -26.39 15.30
C ARG A 104 10.33 -27.82 15.19
N SER A 105 10.96 -28.15 14.05
CA SER A 105 11.45 -29.49 13.77
C SER A 105 12.16 -30.03 15.02
N GLU A 106 11.65 -31.12 15.58
CA GLU A 106 12.30 -31.81 16.70
C GLU A 106 13.63 -32.43 16.27
N HIS A 107 13.84 -32.57 14.95
CA HIS A 107 15.10 -32.99 14.37
C HIS A 107 16.08 -31.80 14.24
N PRO A 108 17.34 -31.96 14.71
CA PRO A 108 18.34 -30.90 14.61
C PRO A 108 18.60 -30.56 13.13
N PRO A 109 18.83 -29.28 12.78
CA PRO A 109 19.05 -28.88 11.40
C PRO A 109 20.27 -29.58 10.81
N GLN A 110 20.13 -30.26 9.67
CA GLN A 110 21.26 -30.70 8.85
C GLN A 110 20.94 -30.43 7.38
N PRO A 111 21.92 -29.97 6.56
CA PRO A 111 23.33 -30.31 6.70
C PRO A 111 24.26 -29.15 7.09
N VAL A 112 25.25 -29.43 7.95
CA VAL A 112 26.45 -28.57 8.15
C VAL A 112 27.22 -28.38 6.83
N LYS A 113 27.09 -29.34 5.90
CA LYS A 113 27.70 -29.32 4.55
C LYS A 113 26.61 -29.28 3.47
N GLY A 114 26.38 -28.12 2.87
CA GLY A 114 25.42 -27.95 1.78
C GLY A 114 25.94 -27.01 0.68
N PRO A 115 25.05 -26.51 -0.19
CA PRO A 115 25.43 -25.59 -1.26
C PRO A 115 25.99 -24.27 -0.71
N LEU A 116 26.93 -23.65 -1.43
CA LEU A 116 27.45 -22.34 -1.05
C LEU A 116 26.31 -21.32 -0.97
N VAL A 117 26.24 -20.57 0.14
CA VAL A 117 25.33 -19.43 0.31
C VAL A 117 26.13 -18.13 0.28
N SER A 118 25.75 -17.18 -0.58
CA SER A 118 26.29 -15.82 -0.55
C SER A 118 25.32 -14.92 0.19
N ILE A 119 25.77 -14.37 1.31
CA ILE A 119 25.02 -13.41 2.12
C ILE A 119 25.39 -12.01 1.65
N ILE A 120 24.42 -11.24 1.18
CA ILE A 120 24.64 -9.91 0.60
C ILE A 120 24.09 -8.88 1.56
N VAL A 121 24.96 -8.00 2.05
CA VAL A 121 24.67 -6.96 3.04
C VAL A 121 24.97 -5.59 2.44
N PRO A 122 23.97 -4.85 1.92
CA PRO A 122 24.17 -3.46 1.55
C PRO A 122 24.34 -2.62 2.82
N ALA A 123 25.38 -1.79 2.87
CA ALA A 123 25.69 -0.93 4.00
C ALA A 123 25.96 0.50 3.53
N ARG A 124 25.40 1.47 4.24
CA ARG A 124 25.69 2.89 4.06
C ARG A 124 25.44 3.65 5.35
N ASN A 125 26.51 4.15 5.96
CA ASN A 125 26.47 4.86 7.24
C ASN A 125 25.80 4.07 8.37
N GLU A 126 26.34 2.90 8.68
CA GLU A 126 25.83 1.92 9.65
C GLU A 126 26.81 1.69 10.80
N GLU A 127 27.58 2.70 11.21
CA GLU A 127 28.62 2.56 12.25
C GLU A 127 28.10 1.95 13.57
N ASP A 128 26.85 2.24 13.92
CA ASP A 128 26.20 1.74 15.14
C ASP A 128 25.81 0.25 15.06
N ASN A 129 25.58 -0.29 13.84
CA ASN A 129 24.98 -1.60 13.65
C ASN A 129 25.91 -2.61 12.96
N ILE A 130 26.77 -2.14 12.05
CA ILE A 130 27.49 -2.97 11.09
C ILE A 130 28.36 -4.03 11.77
N ARG A 131 28.98 -3.69 12.91
CA ARG A 131 29.78 -4.63 13.69
C ARG A 131 28.94 -5.82 14.12
N ARG A 132 27.85 -5.55 14.82
CA ARG A 132 26.95 -6.58 15.35
C ARG A 132 26.34 -7.41 14.23
N CYS A 133 25.95 -6.78 13.14
CA CYS A 133 25.40 -7.45 11.97
C CYS A 133 26.39 -8.46 11.39
N VAL A 134 27.59 -8.00 11.02
CA VAL A 134 28.61 -8.82 10.37
C VAL A 134 29.14 -9.90 11.30
N GLU A 135 29.39 -9.60 12.58
CA GLU A 135 29.80 -10.61 13.56
C GLU A 135 28.74 -11.73 13.66
N SER A 136 27.45 -11.39 13.76
CA SER A 136 26.38 -12.39 13.82
C SER A 136 26.29 -13.28 12.56
N LEU A 137 26.68 -12.76 11.40
CA LEU A 137 26.75 -13.50 10.14
C LEU A 137 28.00 -14.39 10.06
N LEU A 138 29.13 -13.92 10.59
CA LEU A 138 30.38 -14.69 10.64
C LEU A 138 30.35 -15.81 11.70
N GLU A 139 29.45 -15.71 12.68
CA GLU A 139 29.23 -16.72 13.72
C GLU A 139 28.16 -17.77 13.36
N GLN A 140 27.66 -17.79 12.11
CA GLN A 140 26.70 -18.80 11.67
C GLN A 140 27.28 -20.23 11.75
N ASP A 141 26.47 -21.17 12.22
CA ASP A 141 26.81 -22.59 12.43
C ASP A 141 26.75 -23.47 11.17
N TYR A 142 26.92 -22.84 10.00
CA TYR A 142 26.91 -23.46 8.68
C TYR A 142 28.30 -23.36 8.04
N ASP A 143 28.81 -24.39 7.37
CA ASP A 143 30.23 -24.34 6.97
C ASP A 143 30.51 -23.61 5.65
N ASN A 144 29.55 -23.61 4.72
CA ASN A 144 29.79 -23.25 3.31
C ASN A 144 29.07 -21.95 2.91
N TYR A 145 29.57 -20.82 3.40
CA TYR A 145 29.01 -19.51 3.06
C TYR A 145 30.09 -18.45 2.90
N GLU A 146 29.71 -17.35 2.25
CA GLU A 146 30.47 -16.11 2.16
C GLU A 146 29.57 -14.93 2.53
N VAL A 147 30.15 -13.91 3.15
CA VAL A 147 29.48 -12.66 3.53
C VAL A 147 30.06 -11.55 2.67
N ILE A 148 29.23 -10.98 1.81
CA ILE A 148 29.57 -9.89 0.90
C ILE A 148 28.91 -8.62 1.44
N VAL A 149 29.70 -7.79 2.09
CA VAL A 149 29.26 -6.46 2.52
C VAL A 149 29.55 -5.46 1.41
N VAL A 150 28.52 -4.75 0.97
CA VAL A 150 28.63 -3.74 -0.08
C VAL A 150 28.50 -2.35 0.55
N ASP A 151 29.64 -1.69 0.76
CA ASP A 151 29.73 -0.31 1.26
C ASP A 151 29.42 0.68 0.13
N ASP A 152 28.21 1.25 0.15
CA ASP A 152 27.70 2.23 -0.82
C ASP A 152 28.15 3.67 -0.49
N GLY A 153 29.46 3.84 -0.32
CA GLY A 153 30.08 5.14 -0.08
C GLY A 153 29.77 5.73 1.29
N SER A 154 29.94 4.94 2.36
CA SER A 154 29.79 5.43 3.73
C SER A 154 30.82 6.53 4.05
N THR A 155 30.41 7.49 4.86
CA THR A 155 31.19 8.67 5.28
C THR A 155 31.44 8.71 6.80
N ASP A 156 30.95 7.69 7.51
CA ASP A 156 31.08 7.49 8.94
C ASP A 156 32.14 6.41 9.25
N GLU A 157 32.15 5.83 10.45
CA GLU A 157 33.14 4.81 10.83
C GLU A 157 32.85 3.41 10.23
N THR A 158 31.78 3.23 9.45
CA THR A 158 31.43 1.94 8.83
C THR A 158 32.62 1.28 8.09
N PRO A 159 33.36 1.97 7.21
CA PRO A 159 34.46 1.35 6.47
C PRO A 159 35.62 0.93 7.38
N ALA A 160 35.89 1.70 8.45
CA ALA A 160 36.95 1.42 9.40
C ALA A 160 36.63 0.16 10.24
N ILE A 161 35.38 0.03 10.67
CA ILE A 161 34.88 -1.15 11.39
C ILE A 161 34.98 -2.40 10.51
N LEU A 162 34.58 -2.30 9.24
CA LEU A 162 34.70 -3.41 8.29
C LEU A 162 36.16 -3.82 8.05
N ASP A 163 37.08 -2.86 7.90
CA ASP A 163 38.51 -3.16 7.77
C ASP A 163 39.08 -3.84 9.02
N GLU A 164 38.62 -3.46 10.20
CA GLU A 164 39.04 -4.11 11.45
C GLU A 164 38.57 -5.57 11.47
N LEU A 165 37.30 -5.84 11.19
CA LEU A 165 36.74 -7.19 11.13
C LEU A 165 37.47 -8.07 10.11
N ALA A 166 37.75 -7.53 8.91
CA ALA A 166 38.50 -8.24 7.88
C ALA A 166 39.96 -8.55 8.28
N ARG A 167 40.52 -7.85 9.27
CA ARG A 167 41.89 -8.09 9.77
C ARG A 167 41.93 -9.02 10.97
N SER A 168 41.01 -8.85 11.94
CA SER A 168 41.12 -9.46 13.26
C SER A 168 40.15 -10.62 13.50
N HIS A 169 39.02 -10.70 12.78
CA HIS A 169 37.99 -11.69 13.09
C HIS A 169 38.48 -13.13 12.81
N PRO A 170 38.18 -14.12 13.68
CA PRO A 170 38.59 -15.52 13.48
C PRO A 170 38.06 -16.13 12.17
N HIS A 171 36.88 -15.70 11.73
CA HIS A 171 36.21 -16.15 10.50
C HIS A 171 36.34 -15.18 9.32
N ARG A 172 37.34 -14.27 9.35
CA ARG A 172 37.54 -13.24 8.31
C ARG A 172 37.66 -13.78 6.89
N ASP A 173 38.07 -15.02 6.69
CA ASP A 173 38.22 -15.64 5.37
C ASP A 173 36.87 -15.80 4.63
N ARG A 174 35.75 -15.62 5.35
CA ARG A 174 34.39 -15.61 4.80
C ARG A 174 33.88 -14.20 4.49
N LEU A 175 34.60 -13.14 4.92
CA LEU A 175 34.18 -11.75 4.76
C LEU A 175 34.79 -11.13 3.50
N TYR A 176 33.95 -10.63 2.62
CA TYR A 176 34.29 -9.91 1.41
C TYR A 176 33.66 -8.53 1.46
N ILE A 177 34.48 -7.49 1.27
CA ILE A 177 34.02 -6.10 1.34
C ILE A 177 34.13 -5.49 -0.04
N LEU A 178 32.99 -5.18 -0.65
CA LEU A 178 32.90 -4.45 -1.91
C LEU A 178 32.65 -2.98 -1.62
N ARG A 179 33.57 -2.12 -2.04
CA ARG A 179 33.47 -0.67 -1.85
C ARG A 179 33.04 -0.01 -3.14
N LEU A 180 31.82 0.53 -3.16
CA LEU A 180 31.37 1.32 -4.28
C LEU A 180 31.97 2.71 -4.14
N ARG A 181 32.67 3.13 -5.19
CA ARG A 181 33.31 4.45 -5.31
C ARG A 181 32.87 5.18 -6.58
N ASP A 182 32.19 4.48 -7.48
CA ASP A 182 31.60 5.05 -8.68
C ASP A 182 30.31 5.79 -8.33
N ASP A 183 29.96 6.78 -9.16
CA ASP A 183 28.69 7.47 -9.06
C ASP A 183 27.53 6.50 -9.25
N LEU A 184 26.45 6.73 -8.51
CA LEU A 184 25.21 5.98 -8.65
C LEU A 184 24.68 6.13 -10.09
N PRO A 185 24.49 5.04 -10.86
CA PRO A 185 24.02 5.15 -12.23
C PRO A 185 22.66 5.83 -12.32
N GLU A 186 22.40 6.52 -13.43
CA GLU A 186 21.12 7.23 -13.63
C GLU A 186 19.93 6.28 -13.47
N GLY A 187 18.93 6.71 -12.69
CA GLY A 187 17.72 5.93 -12.42
C GLY A 187 17.85 4.85 -11.34
N TRP A 188 19.02 4.67 -10.74
CA TRP A 188 19.20 3.73 -9.63
C TRP A 188 19.02 4.40 -8.26
N ALA A 189 18.56 3.60 -7.29
CA ALA A 189 18.63 3.94 -5.87
C ALA A 189 19.81 3.19 -5.23
N GLY A 190 20.42 3.77 -4.19
CA GLY A 190 21.65 3.27 -3.56
C GLY A 190 21.55 1.81 -3.12
N LYS A 191 20.58 1.46 -2.27
CA LYS A 191 20.42 0.09 -1.74
C LYS A 191 20.20 -0.97 -2.84
N PRO A 192 19.25 -0.82 -3.78
CA PRO A 192 19.11 -1.76 -4.91
C PRO A 192 20.37 -1.86 -5.77
N HIS A 193 21.10 -0.76 -5.98
CA HIS A 193 22.37 -0.78 -6.70
C HIS A 193 23.43 -1.59 -5.95
N ALA A 194 23.56 -1.39 -4.63
CA ALA A 194 24.46 -2.15 -3.78
C ALA A 194 24.14 -3.65 -3.79
N ILE A 195 22.86 -4.02 -3.66
CA ILE A 195 22.41 -5.41 -3.76
C ILE A 195 22.77 -6.01 -5.13
N GLN A 196 22.53 -5.27 -6.21
CA GLN A 196 22.85 -5.72 -7.57
C GLN A 196 24.35 -5.98 -7.73
N LYS A 197 25.19 -5.07 -7.25
CA LYS A 197 26.66 -5.21 -7.28
C LYS A 197 27.13 -6.41 -6.44
N GLY A 198 26.61 -6.57 -5.23
CA GLY A 198 26.92 -7.73 -4.39
C GLY A 198 26.48 -9.05 -5.01
N THR A 199 25.34 -9.06 -5.71
CA THR A 199 24.83 -10.24 -6.44
C THR A 199 25.74 -10.65 -7.60
N GLN A 200 26.39 -9.69 -8.26
CA GLN A 200 27.32 -9.97 -9.36
C GLN A 200 28.63 -10.61 -8.89
N GLU A 201 29.05 -10.33 -7.66
CA GLU A 201 30.24 -10.94 -7.04
C GLU A 201 29.94 -12.27 -6.32
N ALA A 202 28.66 -12.57 -6.10
CA ALA A 202 28.22 -13.77 -5.39
C ALA A 202 28.50 -15.06 -6.17
N ARG A 203 29.05 -16.06 -5.48
CA ARG A 203 29.38 -17.38 -6.03
C ARG A 203 28.43 -18.48 -5.56
N GLY A 204 27.57 -18.16 -4.60
CA GLY A 204 26.64 -19.07 -3.97
C GLY A 204 25.55 -19.56 -4.91
N LYS A 205 25.13 -20.80 -4.69
CA LYS A 205 23.92 -21.35 -5.31
C LYS A 205 22.66 -20.71 -4.72
N TRP A 206 22.75 -20.30 -3.45
CA TRP A 206 21.71 -19.56 -2.75
C TRP A 206 22.21 -18.16 -2.42
N LEU A 207 21.30 -17.19 -2.51
CA LEU A 207 21.55 -15.81 -2.12
C LEU A 207 20.67 -15.47 -0.91
N LEU A 208 21.29 -14.95 0.14
CA LEU A 208 20.59 -14.41 1.30
C LEU A 208 20.78 -12.89 1.32
N PHE A 209 19.69 -12.13 1.21
CA PHE A 209 19.72 -10.68 1.31
C PHE A 209 19.33 -10.26 2.72
N THR A 210 20.14 -9.41 3.35
CA THR A 210 19.85 -8.91 4.70
C THR A 210 20.40 -7.50 4.89
N ASP A 211 19.76 -6.73 5.77
CA ASP A 211 20.12 -5.33 6.02
C ASP A 211 21.20 -5.22 7.10
N ALA A 212 22.01 -4.17 7.01
CA ALA A 212 23.12 -3.90 7.92
C ALA A 212 22.69 -3.53 9.35
N ASP A 213 21.40 -3.24 9.57
CA ASP A 213 20.79 -2.94 10.87
C ASP A 213 20.19 -4.19 11.56
N THR A 214 20.43 -5.38 11.00
CA THR A 214 19.92 -6.66 11.53
C THR A 214 20.99 -7.51 12.21
N TYR A 215 20.57 -8.49 13.00
CA TYR A 215 21.45 -9.52 13.54
C TYR A 215 20.75 -10.88 13.52
N HIS A 216 21.54 -11.94 13.35
CA HIS A 216 21.01 -13.27 13.06
C HIS A 216 21.32 -14.24 14.21
N ALA A 217 20.39 -15.15 14.52
CA ALA A 217 20.67 -16.24 15.44
C ALA A 217 21.75 -17.16 14.83
N PRO A 218 22.63 -17.80 15.63
CA PRO A 218 23.73 -18.61 15.10
C PRO A 218 23.30 -19.74 14.16
N ASN A 219 22.08 -20.26 14.32
CA ASN A 219 21.52 -21.32 13.49
C ASN A 219 20.59 -20.84 12.37
N ALA A 220 20.45 -19.53 12.16
CA ALA A 220 19.48 -18.96 11.22
C ALA A 220 19.71 -19.48 9.80
N LEU A 221 20.95 -19.35 9.30
CA LEU A 221 21.32 -19.78 7.96
C LEU A 221 21.09 -21.28 7.75
N ARG A 222 21.62 -22.12 8.65
CA ARG A 222 21.50 -23.59 8.56
C ARG A 222 20.03 -24.03 8.60
N SER A 223 19.23 -23.47 9.50
CA SER A 223 17.83 -23.87 9.68
C SER A 223 16.97 -23.44 8.50
N SER A 224 17.16 -22.21 8.01
CA SER A 224 16.41 -21.69 6.87
C SER A 224 16.77 -22.40 5.56
N LEU A 225 18.05 -22.71 5.35
CA LEU A 225 18.48 -23.46 4.17
C LEU A 225 17.97 -24.91 4.20
N ALA A 226 18.02 -25.57 5.36
CA ALA A 226 17.49 -26.93 5.52
C ALA A 226 16.00 -26.98 5.15
N GLN A 227 15.20 -26.06 5.69
CA GLN A 227 13.77 -25.96 5.35
C GLN A 227 13.55 -25.66 3.87
N ALA A 228 14.29 -24.72 3.28
CA ALA A 228 14.16 -24.36 1.88
C ALA A 228 14.44 -25.56 0.95
N ILE A 229 15.45 -26.38 1.28
CA ILE A 229 15.77 -27.60 0.53
C ILE A 229 14.69 -28.67 0.70
N GLU A 230 14.20 -28.88 1.93
CA GLU A 230 13.15 -29.86 2.23
C GLU A 230 11.85 -29.55 1.47
N GLU A 231 11.44 -28.27 1.48
CA GLU A 231 10.26 -27.77 0.79
C GLU A 231 10.45 -27.64 -0.73
N LYS A 232 11.68 -27.87 -1.24
CA LYS A 232 12.07 -27.65 -2.64
C LYS A 232 11.72 -26.22 -3.10
N ALA A 233 11.94 -25.25 -2.24
CA ALA A 233 11.65 -23.85 -2.52
C ALA A 233 12.67 -23.27 -3.51
N ASP A 234 12.22 -22.36 -4.38
CA ASP A 234 13.10 -21.48 -5.17
C ASP A 234 13.34 -20.14 -4.44
N LEU A 235 12.43 -19.76 -3.54
CA LEU A 235 12.49 -18.56 -2.72
C LEU A 235 11.99 -18.89 -1.31
N PHE A 236 12.77 -18.48 -0.29
CA PHE A 236 12.44 -18.71 1.11
C PHE A 236 12.57 -17.41 1.90
N THR A 237 11.52 -17.06 2.65
CA THR A 237 11.49 -15.84 3.46
C THR A 237 11.59 -16.18 4.95
N ILE A 238 12.51 -15.50 5.63
CA ILE A 238 12.71 -15.64 7.07
C ILE A 238 12.02 -14.45 7.76
N GLY A 239 11.13 -14.73 8.71
CA GLY A 239 10.52 -13.70 9.53
C GLY A 239 11.45 -13.26 10.66
N SER A 240 11.62 -11.96 10.85
CA SER A 240 12.32 -11.39 12.00
C SER A 240 11.38 -11.28 13.20
N THR A 241 11.88 -11.57 14.40
CA THR A 241 11.22 -11.19 15.64
C THR A 241 11.83 -9.89 16.15
N HIS A 242 11.01 -8.86 16.37
CA HIS A 242 11.46 -7.71 17.13
C HIS A 242 11.46 -8.10 18.61
N SER A 243 12.63 -7.99 19.24
CA SER A 243 12.84 -8.12 20.68
C SER A 243 11.99 -7.09 21.43
N GLY A 244 10.73 -7.45 21.65
CA GLY A 244 9.66 -6.60 22.15
C GLY A 244 8.29 -7.29 22.10
N ILE A 245 8.12 -8.28 21.21
CA ILE A 245 6.93 -9.13 21.16
C ILE A 245 7.36 -10.56 21.53
N LYS A 246 7.13 -10.93 22.79
CA LYS A 246 7.09 -12.33 23.20
C LYS A 246 5.76 -12.90 22.69
N PHE A 247 5.83 -13.89 21.81
CA PHE A 247 4.68 -14.74 21.50
C PHE A 247 4.44 -15.71 22.65
#